data_AF-A0A223AWA5-F1
#
_entry.id   AF-A0A223AWA5-F1
#
_cell.length_a   1.000
_cell.length_b   1.000
_cell.length_c   1.000
_cell.angle_alpha   90.00
_cell.angle_beta   90.00
_cell.angle_gamma   90.00
#
_symmetry.space_group_name_H-M   'P 1'
#
loop_
_entity.id
_entity.type
_entity.pdbx_description
1 polymer ?
#
loop_
_entity_poly.entity_id
_entity_poly.type
_entity_poly.pdbx_seq_one_letter_code
_entity_poly.pdbx_strand_id
1 'polypeptide(L)' 'MNKIKSLQVFYNEEKVGILALTKNNIVAFEYDNEWLNNGFSVSPYSLPLKKQVFIPKIEPFDCLY' A
#
# COMPACT_ATOMS: atom_id res chain seq x y z
N MET A 1 17.52 -18.36 -1.83
CA MET A 1 16.18 -17.83 -1.52
C MET A 1 15.78 -16.83 -2.58
N ASN A 2 14.58 -16.97 -3.17
CA ASN A 2 14.08 -16.00 -4.15
C ASN A 2 13.72 -14.69 -3.45
N LYS A 3 14.24 -13.56 -3.94
CA LYS A 3 13.95 -12.24 -3.40
C LYS A 3 12.59 -11.78 -3.93
N ILE A 4 11.56 -11.83 -3.09
CA ILE A 4 10.23 -11.31 -3.41
C ILE A 4 10.33 -9.79 -3.52
N LYS A 5 10.01 -9.24 -4.70
CA LYS A 5 10.08 -7.79 -4.98
C LYS A 5 8.71 -7.10 -4.89
N SER A 6 7.63 -7.84 -5.01
CA SER A 6 6.28 -7.31 -4.95
C SER A 6 5.27 -8.37 -4.52
N LEU A 7 4.15 -7.90 -3.99
CA LEU A 7 2.99 -8.70 -3.61
C LEU A 7 1.73 -8.03 -4.16
N GLN A 8 0.82 -8.83 -4.71
CA GLN A 8 -0.51 -8.34 -5.07
C GLN A 8 -1.40 -8.41 -3.83
N VAL A 9 -2.23 -7.39 -3.64
CA VAL A 9 -3.15 -7.28 -2.49
C VAL A 9 -4.57 -7.49 -3.01
N PHE A 10 -5.31 -8.39 -2.36
CA PHE A 10 -6.66 -8.77 -2.75
C PHE A 10 -7.64 -8.61 -1.58
N TYR A 11 -8.89 -8.29 -1.90
CA TYR A 11 -10.04 -8.31 -1.01
C TYR A 11 -11.19 -9.03 -1.73
N ASN A 12 -11.69 -10.13 -1.17
CA ASN A 12 -12.74 -10.95 -1.78
C ASN A 12 -12.49 -11.23 -3.28
N GLU A 13 -11.27 -11.67 -3.61
CA GLU A 13 -10.81 -11.99 -4.98
C GLU A 13 -10.62 -10.79 -5.92
N GLU A 14 -11.02 -9.58 -5.51
CA GLU A 14 -10.75 -8.35 -6.26
C GLU A 14 -9.37 -7.78 -5.92
N LYS A 15 -8.64 -7.35 -6.94
CA LYS A 15 -7.30 -6.77 -6.76
C LYS A 15 -7.42 -5.35 -6.24
N VAL A 16 -6.99 -5.15 -5.01
CA VAL A 16 -6.98 -3.86 -4.32
C VAL A 16 -5.79 -3.02 -4.78
N GLY A 17 -4.63 -3.64 -4.96
CA GLY A 17 -3.40 -2.92 -5.23
C GLY A 17 -2.15 -3.79 -5.23
N ILE A 18 -0.99 -3.15 -5.15
CA ILE A 18 0.32 -3.81 -5.18
C ILE A 18 1.19 -3.23 -4.07
N LEU A 19 1.86 -4.11 -3.33
CA LEU A 19 2.99 -3.78 -2.48
C LEU A 19 4.29 -4.02 -3.26
N ALA A 20 5.19 -3.05 -3.26
CA ALA A 20 6.48 -3.15 -3.94
C ALA A 20 7.63 -2.81 -2.98
N LEU A 21 8.64 -3.67 -2.94
CA LEU A 21 9.86 -3.43 -2.18
C LEU A 21 10.74 -2.43 -2.95
N THR A 22 10.97 -1.26 -2.36
CA THR A 22 11.87 -0.24 -2.92
C THR A 22 13.34 -0.62 -2.69
N LYS A 23 14.26 0.10 -3.34
CA LYS A 23 15.71 -0.10 -3.17
C LYS A 23 16.19 0.09 -1.72
N ASN A 24 15.46 0.88 -0.93
CA ASN A 24 15.81 1.21 0.46
C ASN A 24 15.17 0.23 1.47
N ASN A 25 14.68 -0.93 1.01
CA ASN A 25 13.93 -1.91 1.80
C ASN A 25 12.63 -1.34 2.43
N ILE A 26 12.15 -0.21 1.94
CA ILE A 26 10.84 0.35 2.29
C ILE A 26 9.79 -0.28 1.37
N VAL A 27 8.65 -0.69 1.92
CA VAL A 27 7.53 -1.23 1.13
C VAL A 27 6.60 -0.09 0.75
N ALA A 28 6.46 0.15 -0.55
CA ALA A 28 5.49 1.10 -1.09
C ALA A 28 4.19 0.38 -1.45
N PHE A 29 3.07 1.09 -1.39
CA PHE A 29 1.75 0.59 -1.80
C PHE A 29 1.13 1.49 -2.87
N GLU A 30 0.44 0.91 -3.83
CA GLU A 30 -0.39 1.64 -4.80
C GLU A 30 -1.69 0.88 -5.03
N TYR A 31 -2.81 1.63 -5.11
CA TYR A 31 -4.11 1.06 -5.46
C TYR A 31 -4.20 0.68 -6.93
N ASP A 32 -4.93 -0.39 -7.23
CA ASP A 32 -5.30 -0.73 -8.59
C ASP A 32 -6.27 0.32 -9.17
N ASN A 33 -6.23 0.55 -10.48
CA ASN A 33 -7.13 1.52 -11.12
C ASN A 33 -8.60 1.08 -11.02
N GLU A 34 -8.88 -0.22 -11.08
CA GLU A 34 -10.25 -0.72 -10.96
C GLU A 34 -10.77 -0.50 -9.53
N TRP A 35 -9.93 -0.78 -8.53
CA TRP A 35 -10.25 -0.55 -7.13
C TRP A 35 -10.44 0.94 -6.80
N LEU A 36 -9.67 1.83 -7.43
CA LEU A 36 -9.84 3.28 -7.25
C LEU A 36 -11.22 3.77 -7.71
N ASN A 37 -11.83 3.12 -8.71
CA ASN A 37 -13.12 3.53 -9.25
C ASN A 37 -14.31 2.89 -8.50
N ASN A 38 -14.16 1.64 -8.07
CA ASN A 38 -15.28 0.84 -7.56
C ASN A 38 -15.16 0.44 -6.09
N GLY A 39 -13.97 0.57 -5.51
CA GLY A 39 -13.64 0.11 -4.17
C GLY A 39 -13.75 1.21 -3.11
N PHE A 40 -13.02 0.99 -2.02
CA PHE A 40 -12.96 1.87 -0.86
C PHE A 40 -11.54 1.94 -0.30
N SER A 41 -11.28 2.94 0.54
CA SER A 41 -9.99 3.08 1.22
C SER A 41 -9.78 1.94 2.21
N VAL A 42 -8.66 1.21 2.09
CA VAL A 42 -8.27 0.17 3.05
C VAL A 42 -8.03 0.74 4.45
N SER A 43 -7.50 1.96 4.52
CA SER A 43 -7.40 2.75 5.76
C SER A 43 -7.63 4.21 5.40
N PRO A 44 -8.78 4.81 5.73
CA PRO A 44 -9.10 6.19 5.32
C PRO A 44 -8.03 7.21 5.70
N TYR A 45 -7.34 7.00 6.83
CA TYR A 45 -6.30 7.90 7.33
C TYR A 45 -4.92 7.63 6.70
N SER A 46 -4.48 6.38 6.69
CA SER A 46 -3.11 6.03 6.25
C SER A 46 -3.01 5.75 4.74
N LEU A 47 -4.08 5.25 4.14
CA LEU A 47 -4.21 4.84 2.74
C LEU A 47 -5.53 5.37 2.15
N PRO A 48 -5.77 6.70 2.11
CA PRO A 48 -6.95 7.26 1.46
C PRO A 48 -7.09 6.77 0.02
N LEU A 49 -8.32 6.58 -0.47
CA LEU A 49 -8.57 6.07 -1.82
C LEU A 49 -8.22 7.14 -2.87
N LYS A 50 -6.98 7.15 -3.33
CA LYS A 50 -6.49 8.06 -4.36
C LYS A 50 -5.32 7.46 -5.12
N LYS A 51 -5.18 7.89 -6.38
CA LYS A 51 -4.10 7.46 -7.27
C LYS A 51 -2.76 8.07 -6.87
N GLN A 52 -1.98 7.33 -6.10
CA GLN A 52 -0.61 7.68 -5.75
C GLN A 52 0.13 6.46 -5.19
N VAL A 53 1.46 6.58 -5.12
CA VAL A 53 2.31 5.67 -4.36
C VAL A 53 2.36 6.12 -2.89
N PHE A 54 1.94 5.25 -1.99
CA PHE A 54 2.04 5.42 -0.54
C PHE A 54 3.38 4.86 -0.05
N ILE A 55 4.16 5.70 0.62
CA ILE A 55 5.38 5.30 1.30
C ILE A 55 5.12 5.46 2.80
N PRO A 56 5.36 4.42 3.63
CA PRO A 56 5.14 4.51 5.06
C PRO A 56 6.06 5.56 5.67
N LYS A 57 5.52 6.36 6.59
CA LYS A 57 6.33 7.20 7.47
C LYS A 57 6.91 6.30 8.57
N ILE A 58 8.23 6.29 8.72
CA ILE A 58 8.94 5.48 9.73
C ILE A 58 9.01 6.24 11.07
N GLU A 59 7.99 7.03 11.40
CA GLU A 59 7.88 7.71 12.70
C GLU A 59 6.89 6.92 13.55
N PRO A 60 7.33 5.90 14.31
CA PRO A 60 6.46 5.21 15.24
C PRO A 60 6.03 6.20 16.33
N PHE A 61 4.71 6.34 16.50
CA PHE A 61 4.04 7.04 17.60
C PHE A 61 4.28 8.56 17.72
N ASP A 62 4.54 9.30 16.63
CA ASP A 62 4.68 10.77 16.68
C ASP A 62 5.62 11.30 17.80
N CYS A 63 6.67 10.53 18.14
CA CYS A 63 7.58 10.82 19.25
C CYS A 63 6.90 10.88 20.65
N LEU A 64 5.73 10.26 20.84
CA LEU A 64 5.07 10.08 22.13
C LEU A 64 5.77 8.97 22.94
N TYR A 65 6.87 9.33 23.62
CA TYR A 65 7.49 8.56 24.70
C TYR A 65 7.81 9.48 25.87
#